data_AF-H2YET4-F1
#
_entry.id   AF-H2YET4-F1
#
_cell.length_a   1.000
_cell.length_b   1.000
_cell.length_c   1.000
_cell.angle_alpha   90.00
_cell.angle_beta   90.00
_cell.angle_gamma   90.00
#
_symmetry.space_group_name_H-M   'P 1'
#
loop_
_entity.id
_entity.type
_entity.pdbx_description
1 polymer ?
#
loop_
_entity_poly.entity_id
_entity_poly.type
_entity_poly.pdbx_seq_one_letter_code
_entity_poly.pdbx_strand_id
1 'polypeptide(L)'
;MLGKTTPQSFIDLGCGNGLLVYILNSEQHPGKGVDIRKRHVWDILSNANLEEAVVTPDDLSLVQGYDWLLGNHSDELTPWIPVMASRCSYNTRYWVLPCCFFDFYNKFERSQSTTGQYRDYLNFVCSVGKICGFEVHEDVMRIPSTKRVCYVGMSKNYPEENHQLKQQGIETYVKSRCNNANLKTLSFVPRPKMEKVQNCTKMDRNIQRNIVDTVVNKLLSVTNIKEIKNLGKCWNKGGILPLSNAVELLDTESRVQLKKECCGLQTLLRNYHQIFEVKGGNVELRDWSCKQIKKKKKNKNLSNAGSAIKTKQCWFFNNHPDGCPRTDVNCTFLHGNK
;
A
#
# COMPACT_ATOMS: atom_id res chain seq x y z
N MET A 1 13.29 27.35 -2.04
CA MET A 1 12.21 27.99 -2.82
C MET A 1 12.84 28.95 -3.81
N LEU A 2 12.38 28.96 -5.07
CA LEU A 2 12.99 29.74 -6.16
C LEU A 2 12.80 31.27 -6.04
N GLY A 3 12.31 31.76 -4.90
CA GLY A 3 12.10 33.19 -4.64
C GLY A 3 11.12 33.87 -5.58
N LYS A 4 10.31 33.13 -6.33
CA LYS A 4 9.36 33.69 -7.29
C LYS A 4 8.09 34.17 -6.57
N THR A 5 7.64 35.36 -6.92
CA THR A 5 6.42 35.99 -6.38
C THR A 5 5.14 35.48 -7.05
N THR A 6 5.25 34.83 -8.22
CA THR A 6 4.12 34.26 -8.95
C THR A 6 3.96 32.76 -8.65
N PRO A 7 2.71 32.27 -8.47
CA PRO A 7 2.44 30.85 -8.34
C PRO A 7 2.92 30.08 -9.57
N GLN A 8 3.68 29.02 -9.33
CA GLN A 8 4.20 28.17 -10.39
C GLN A 8 3.17 27.14 -10.85
N SER A 9 3.17 26.82 -12.14
CA SER A 9 2.24 25.86 -12.71
C SER A 9 2.68 24.40 -12.49
N PHE A 10 1.74 23.48 -12.38
CA PHE A 10 2.07 22.07 -12.16
C PHE A 10 1.13 21.09 -12.87
N ILE A 11 1.63 19.89 -13.11
CA ILE A 11 0.82 18.72 -13.44
C ILE A 11 1.25 17.52 -12.57
N ASP A 12 0.28 16.90 -11.87
CA ASP A 12 0.52 15.71 -11.04
C ASP A 12 0.08 14.45 -11.78
N LEU A 13 1.03 13.56 -12.08
CA LEU A 13 0.84 12.39 -12.94
C LEU A 13 0.69 11.13 -12.08
N GLY A 14 -0.45 10.47 -12.22
CA GLY A 14 -0.87 9.43 -11.28
C GLY A 14 -1.35 10.02 -9.96
N CYS A 15 -2.12 11.11 -10.01
CA CYS A 15 -2.50 11.92 -8.85
C CYS A 15 -3.38 11.19 -7.81
N GLY A 16 -3.89 9.99 -8.15
CA GLY A 16 -4.56 9.10 -7.23
C GLY A 16 -5.79 9.72 -6.58
N ASN A 17 -5.69 10.06 -5.29
CA ASN A 17 -6.81 10.66 -4.55
C ASN A 17 -7.00 12.15 -4.85
N GLY A 18 -6.08 12.81 -5.54
CA GLY A 18 -6.18 14.22 -5.89
C GLY A 18 -5.94 15.20 -4.73
N LEU A 19 -5.55 14.72 -3.54
CA LEU A 19 -5.38 15.59 -2.37
C LEU A 19 -4.26 16.62 -2.57
N LEU A 20 -3.14 16.22 -3.18
CA LEU A 20 -2.04 17.15 -3.46
C LEU A 20 -2.49 18.27 -4.41
N VAL A 21 -3.21 17.89 -5.47
CA VAL A 21 -3.76 18.82 -6.47
C VAL A 21 -4.74 19.79 -5.81
N TYR A 22 -5.63 19.28 -4.97
CA TYR A 22 -6.57 20.09 -4.18
C TYR A 22 -5.84 21.14 -3.34
N ILE A 23 -4.78 20.75 -2.62
CA ILE A 23 -3.98 21.66 -1.80
C ILE A 23 -3.33 22.73 -2.68
N LEU A 24 -2.64 22.34 -3.73
CA LEU A 24 -1.93 23.27 -4.61
C LEU A 24 -2.89 24.25 -5.31
N ASN A 25 -4.02 23.78 -5.83
CA ASN A 25 -5.05 24.66 -6.40
C ASN A 25 -5.67 25.58 -5.35
N SER A 26 -5.86 25.10 -4.10
CA SER A 26 -6.32 25.92 -2.98
C SER A 26 -5.30 26.97 -2.53
N GLU A 27 -4.02 26.78 -2.87
CA GLU A 27 -2.93 27.76 -2.71
C GLU A 27 -2.69 28.56 -4.01
N GLN A 28 -3.65 28.56 -4.94
CA GLN A 28 -3.63 29.34 -6.18
C GLN A 28 -2.51 28.94 -7.16
N HIS A 29 -1.90 27.76 -7.01
CA HIS A 29 -1.03 27.21 -8.03
C HIS A 29 -1.86 26.70 -9.22
N PRO A 30 -1.63 27.21 -10.44
CA PRO A 30 -2.37 26.76 -11.62
C PRO A 30 -1.89 25.37 -12.02
N GLY A 31 -2.79 24.42 -12.19
CA GLY A 31 -2.38 23.06 -12.51
C GLY A 31 -3.52 22.08 -12.46
N LYS A 32 -3.21 20.82 -12.78
CA LYS A 32 -4.16 19.71 -12.72
C LYS A 32 -3.52 18.41 -12.28
N GLY A 33 -4.34 17.48 -11.81
CA GLY A 33 -3.95 16.10 -11.58
C GLY A 33 -4.55 15.19 -12.63
N VAL A 34 -3.75 14.26 -13.14
CA VAL A 34 -4.20 13.24 -14.09
C VAL A 34 -4.02 11.86 -13.47
N ASP A 35 -5.07 11.05 -13.48
CA ASP A 35 -4.99 9.62 -13.11
C ASP A 35 -5.81 8.81 -14.11
N ILE A 36 -5.40 7.57 -14.37
CA ILE A 36 -6.16 6.67 -15.24
C ILE A 36 -7.57 6.38 -14.71
N ARG A 37 -7.80 6.61 -13.42
CA ARG A 37 -9.07 6.32 -12.75
C ARG A 37 -9.47 7.44 -11.79
N LYS A 38 -10.67 8.00 -12.01
CA LYS A 38 -11.38 8.83 -11.05
C LYS A 38 -11.63 8.04 -9.76
N ARG A 39 -11.26 8.62 -8.63
CA ARG A 39 -11.58 8.08 -7.30
C ARG A 39 -12.82 8.78 -6.75
N HIS A 40 -13.65 8.06 -5.99
CA HIS A 40 -14.86 8.61 -5.37
C HIS A 40 -14.58 9.86 -4.51
N VAL A 41 -13.38 9.98 -3.94
CA VAL A 41 -12.98 11.15 -3.18
C VAL A 41 -12.87 12.42 -4.03
N TRP A 42 -12.72 12.31 -5.36
CA TRP A 42 -12.68 13.48 -6.23
C TRP A 42 -14.00 14.27 -6.18
N ASP A 43 -15.14 13.59 -5.95
CA ASP A 43 -16.45 14.24 -5.88
C ASP A 43 -16.59 15.22 -4.69
N ILE A 44 -15.73 15.09 -3.68
CA ILE A 44 -15.68 16.00 -2.53
C ILE A 44 -14.54 17.02 -2.60
N LEU A 45 -13.66 16.93 -3.60
CA LEU A 45 -12.53 17.84 -3.81
C LEU A 45 -12.89 18.89 -4.88
N SER A 46 -13.95 19.66 -4.65
CA SER A 46 -14.55 20.57 -5.64
C SER A 46 -13.61 21.62 -6.23
N ASN A 47 -12.54 22.00 -5.51
CA ASN A 47 -11.56 23.00 -5.96
C ASN A 47 -10.36 22.39 -6.70
N ALA A 48 -10.28 21.07 -6.82
CA ALA A 48 -9.18 20.39 -7.48
C ALA A 48 -9.49 20.20 -8.98
N ASN A 49 -8.58 20.66 -9.83
CA ASN A 49 -8.65 20.36 -11.26
C ASN A 49 -8.13 18.94 -11.51
N LEU A 50 -9.04 17.97 -11.65
CA LEU A 50 -8.72 16.56 -11.75
C LEU A 50 -9.29 15.97 -13.04
N GLU A 51 -8.48 15.20 -13.75
CA GLU A 51 -8.81 14.62 -15.05
C GLU A 51 -8.56 13.12 -15.06
N GLU A 52 -9.55 12.35 -15.52
CA GLU A 52 -9.39 10.93 -15.76
C GLU A 52 -8.85 10.69 -17.17
N ALA A 53 -7.55 10.42 -17.29
CA ALA A 53 -6.90 10.15 -18.57
C ALA A 53 -5.71 9.20 -18.43
N VAL A 54 -5.36 8.52 -19.52
CA VAL A 54 -4.15 7.70 -19.59
C VAL A 54 -2.96 8.61 -19.90
N VAL A 55 -1.89 8.50 -19.10
CA VAL A 55 -0.62 9.18 -19.36
C VAL A 55 0.34 8.18 -19.97
N THR A 56 0.86 8.49 -21.15
CA THR A 56 1.92 7.72 -21.80
C THR A 56 3.19 8.58 -21.89
N PRO A 57 4.38 8.05 -21.56
CA PRO A 57 5.63 8.82 -21.59
C PRO A 57 6.07 9.34 -22.97
N ASP A 58 5.48 8.81 -24.03
CA ASP A 58 5.75 9.20 -25.42
C ASP A 58 4.81 10.30 -25.93
N ASP A 59 3.67 10.52 -25.28
CA ASP A 59 2.75 11.61 -25.59
C ASP A 59 2.90 12.75 -24.58
N LEU A 60 3.57 13.81 -25.01
CA LEU A 60 3.84 14.98 -24.17
C LEU A 60 2.72 16.03 -24.21
N SER A 61 1.69 15.84 -25.04
CA SER A 61 0.63 16.85 -25.24
C SER A 61 -0.06 17.25 -23.93
N LEU A 62 -0.23 16.29 -23.02
CA LEU A 62 -0.85 16.51 -21.72
C LEU A 62 0.05 17.24 -20.71
N VAL A 63 1.37 17.14 -20.86
CA VAL A 63 2.37 17.57 -19.86
C VAL A 63 3.17 18.80 -20.28
N GLN A 64 3.02 19.27 -21.51
CA GLN A 64 3.73 20.44 -22.02
C GLN A 64 3.19 21.74 -21.40
N GLY A 65 4.08 22.72 -21.20
CA GLY A 65 3.72 24.07 -20.72
C GLY A 65 3.61 24.23 -19.20
N TYR A 66 3.86 23.19 -18.41
CA TYR A 66 3.91 23.27 -16.95
C TYR A 66 5.34 23.51 -16.43
N ASP A 67 5.47 24.31 -15.36
CA ASP A 67 6.75 24.52 -14.68
C ASP A 67 7.24 23.24 -13.99
N TRP A 68 6.30 22.46 -13.45
CA TRP A 68 6.58 21.27 -12.63
C TRP A 68 5.77 20.05 -13.06
N LEU A 69 6.47 18.92 -13.25
CA LEU A 69 5.87 17.59 -13.29
C LEU A 69 6.02 16.94 -11.91
N LEU A 70 4.90 16.56 -11.31
CA LEU A 70 4.84 15.90 -10.02
C LEU A 70 4.51 14.42 -10.22
N GLY A 71 5.19 13.56 -9.46
CA GLY A 71 4.90 12.13 -9.35
C GLY A 71 4.76 11.72 -7.90
N ASN A 72 3.61 11.99 -7.29
CA ASN A 72 3.34 11.62 -5.91
C ASN A 72 2.85 10.18 -5.82
N HIS A 73 3.74 9.22 -5.53
CA HIS A 73 3.41 7.80 -5.55
C HIS A 73 2.88 7.34 -6.92
N SER A 74 3.51 7.82 -8.00
CA SER A 74 3.07 7.67 -9.38
C SER A 74 3.32 6.28 -10.01
N ASP A 75 3.49 5.24 -9.19
CA ASP A 75 3.66 3.84 -9.62
C ASP A 75 4.62 3.66 -10.82
N GLU A 76 4.16 3.07 -11.92
CA GLU A 76 4.94 2.81 -13.13
C GLU A 76 5.47 4.08 -13.81
N LEU A 77 4.88 5.25 -13.57
CA LEU A 77 5.35 6.52 -14.13
C LEU A 77 6.56 7.08 -13.39
N THR A 78 6.87 6.58 -12.18
CA THR A 78 7.97 7.09 -11.33
C THR A 78 9.29 7.33 -12.10
N PRO A 79 9.86 6.35 -12.84
CA PRO A 79 11.09 6.58 -13.60
C PRO A 79 10.89 7.47 -14.83
N TRP A 80 9.66 7.57 -15.33
CA TRP A 80 9.31 8.40 -16.50
C TRP A 80 9.13 9.88 -16.18
N ILE A 81 8.78 10.25 -14.95
CA ILE A 81 8.64 11.65 -14.53
C ILE A 81 9.85 12.52 -14.93
N PRO A 82 11.10 12.18 -14.54
CA PRO A 82 12.27 12.96 -14.96
C PRO A 82 12.52 12.93 -16.47
N VAL A 83 12.17 11.83 -17.15
CA VAL A 83 12.29 11.71 -18.62
C VAL A 83 11.34 12.68 -19.32
N MET A 84 10.06 12.65 -18.96
CA MET A 84 9.03 13.55 -19.51
C MET A 84 9.37 15.00 -19.20
N ALA A 85 9.80 15.32 -17.97
CA ALA A 85 10.20 16.67 -17.59
C ALA A 85 11.37 17.16 -18.46
N SER A 86 12.36 16.30 -18.71
CA SER A 86 13.47 16.67 -19.60
C SER A 86 13.04 16.86 -21.05
N ARG A 87 12.07 16.08 -21.55
CA ARG A 87 11.59 16.16 -22.94
C ARG A 87 10.64 17.34 -23.17
N CYS A 88 9.91 17.79 -22.15
CA CYS A 88 8.95 18.90 -22.28
C CYS A 88 9.65 20.24 -22.54
N SER A 89 10.69 20.55 -21.77
CA SER A 89 11.48 21.77 -21.91
C SER A 89 12.78 21.65 -21.13
N TYR A 90 13.79 22.43 -21.51
CA TYR A 90 15.01 22.63 -20.72
C TYR A 90 14.70 23.16 -19.31
N ASN A 91 13.67 24.00 -19.17
CA ASN A 91 13.31 24.68 -17.92
C ASN A 91 12.27 23.94 -17.07
N THR A 92 11.66 22.87 -17.59
CA THR A 92 10.67 22.08 -16.85
C THR A 92 11.37 21.30 -15.73
N ARG A 93 10.76 21.37 -14.55
CA ARG A 93 11.26 20.74 -13.32
C ARG A 93 10.45 19.52 -12.98
N TYR A 94 10.98 18.71 -12.06
CA TYR A 94 10.22 17.60 -11.53
C TYR A 94 10.39 17.42 -10.03
N TRP A 95 9.37 16.79 -9.46
CA TRP A 95 9.39 16.23 -8.12
C TRP A 95 8.79 14.84 -8.16
N VAL A 96 9.41 13.86 -7.53
CA VAL A 96 8.90 12.48 -7.49
C VAL A 96 9.06 11.87 -6.11
N LEU A 97 8.04 11.16 -5.64
CA LEU A 97 8.04 10.38 -4.40
C LEU A 97 7.85 8.89 -4.73
N PRO A 98 8.95 8.13 -4.90
CA PRO A 98 8.90 6.73 -5.32
C PRO A 98 8.29 5.83 -4.25
N CYS A 99 7.36 4.96 -4.66
CA CYS A 99 6.80 3.92 -3.80
C CYS A 99 6.89 2.51 -4.37
N CYS A 100 6.58 2.32 -5.64
CA CYS A 100 6.49 0.99 -6.24
C CYS A 100 7.74 0.72 -7.10
N PHE A 101 8.25 -0.51 -7.07
CA PHE A 101 9.52 -0.89 -7.69
C PHE A 101 9.34 -1.13 -9.19
N PHE A 102 9.17 -0.05 -9.96
CA PHE A 102 9.07 -0.07 -11.41
C PHE A 102 10.32 0.47 -12.06
N ASP A 103 10.78 -0.24 -13.08
CA ASP A 103 11.66 0.27 -14.12
C ASP A 103 10.81 0.90 -15.25
N PHE A 104 11.40 1.21 -16.39
CA PHE A 104 10.69 1.81 -17.51
C PHE A 104 9.59 0.92 -18.12
N TYR A 105 9.89 -0.35 -18.37
CA TYR A 105 8.98 -1.28 -19.09
C TYR A 105 8.63 -2.54 -18.28
N ASN A 106 9.23 -2.72 -17.11
CA ASN A 106 9.13 -3.91 -16.28
C ASN A 106 9.25 -3.54 -14.80
N LYS A 107 9.18 -4.55 -13.93
CA LYS A 107 9.50 -4.36 -12.51
C LYS A 107 11.00 -4.13 -12.35
N PHE A 108 11.34 -3.24 -11.42
CA PHE A 108 12.73 -2.99 -11.07
C PHE A 108 13.35 -4.26 -10.46
N GLU A 109 14.41 -4.73 -11.10
CA GLU A 109 15.23 -5.82 -10.62
C GLU A 109 16.38 -5.27 -9.77
N ARG A 110 16.64 -5.91 -8.63
CA ARG A 110 17.66 -5.44 -7.70
C ARG A 110 19.03 -5.54 -8.32
N SER A 111 19.79 -4.46 -8.22
CA SER A 111 21.14 -4.38 -8.75
C SER A 111 22.18 -4.83 -7.72
N GLN A 112 21.89 -4.62 -6.42
CA GLN A 112 22.79 -4.93 -5.31
C GLN A 112 22.07 -5.67 -4.19
N SER A 113 22.58 -6.84 -3.80
CA SER A 113 22.02 -7.65 -2.71
C SER A 113 22.29 -7.07 -1.32
N THR A 114 23.34 -6.26 -1.17
CA THR A 114 23.88 -5.74 0.11
C THR A 114 23.10 -4.53 0.68
N THR A 115 22.35 -3.80 -0.14
CA THR A 115 21.52 -2.68 0.30
C THR A 115 20.05 -3.09 0.44
N GLY A 116 19.27 -2.39 1.29
CA GLY A 116 17.83 -2.66 1.37
C GLY A 116 17.13 -2.37 0.04
N GLN A 117 16.17 -3.21 -0.39
CA GLN A 117 15.48 -3.08 -1.69
C GLN A 117 14.96 -1.67 -1.98
N TYR A 118 14.39 -0.99 -0.97
CA TYR A 118 13.91 0.37 -1.14
C TYR A 118 15.03 1.38 -1.42
N ARG A 119 16.18 1.25 -0.74
CA ARG A 119 17.32 2.14 -0.97
C ARG A 119 17.96 1.88 -2.33
N ASP A 120 18.09 0.62 -2.75
CA ASP A 120 18.54 0.27 -4.11
C ASP A 120 17.64 0.92 -5.17
N TYR A 121 16.32 0.84 -4.99
CA TYR A 121 15.36 1.48 -5.89
C TYR A 121 15.46 3.01 -5.89
N LEU A 122 15.62 3.63 -4.73
CA LEU A 122 15.82 5.07 -4.60
C LEU A 122 17.08 5.54 -5.36
N ASN A 123 18.18 4.78 -5.24
CA ASN A 123 19.41 5.06 -5.97
C ASN A 123 19.21 4.97 -7.49
N PHE A 124 18.42 4.00 -7.96
CA PHE A 124 18.01 3.92 -9.36
C PHE A 124 17.21 5.15 -9.81
N VAL A 125 16.17 5.55 -9.08
CA VAL A 125 15.39 6.75 -9.46
C VAL A 125 16.26 8.02 -9.47
N CYS A 126 17.17 8.15 -8.51
CA CYS A 126 18.14 9.24 -8.48
C CYS A 126 19.07 9.22 -9.71
N SER A 127 19.56 8.05 -10.11
CA SER A 127 20.42 7.92 -11.29
C SER A 127 19.69 8.27 -12.59
N VAL A 128 18.41 7.88 -12.72
CA VAL A 128 17.55 8.29 -13.84
C VAL A 128 17.47 9.81 -13.94
N GLY A 129 17.23 10.51 -12.82
CA GLY A 129 17.21 11.97 -12.79
C GLY A 129 18.52 12.61 -13.27
N LYS A 130 19.67 12.06 -12.83
CA LYS A 130 21.01 12.52 -13.25
C LYS A 130 21.26 12.27 -14.75
N ILE A 131 20.81 11.13 -15.26
CA ILE A 131 20.89 10.78 -16.69
C ILE A 131 20.04 11.72 -17.53
N CYS A 132 18.84 12.06 -17.03
CA CYS A 132 17.98 13.12 -17.60
C CYS A 132 18.61 14.52 -17.51
N GLY A 133 19.79 14.62 -16.89
CA GLY A 133 20.62 15.81 -16.84
C GLY A 133 20.16 16.83 -15.83
N PHE A 134 19.44 16.40 -14.79
CA PHE A 134 19.10 17.25 -13.67
C PHE A 134 20.19 17.21 -12.60
N GLU A 135 20.34 18.33 -11.89
CA GLU A 135 20.90 18.33 -10.54
C GLU A 135 19.83 17.79 -9.59
N VAL A 136 20.02 16.55 -9.13
CA VAL A 136 19.02 15.83 -8.34
C VAL A 136 19.27 16.05 -6.85
N HIS A 137 18.27 16.57 -6.15
CA HIS A 137 18.26 16.71 -4.70
C HIS A 137 17.38 15.64 -4.04
N GLU A 138 17.88 15.00 -2.98
CA GLU A 138 17.13 14.07 -2.13
C GLU A 138 16.54 14.83 -0.94
N ASP A 139 15.27 14.57 -0.61
CA ASP A 139 14.64 15.07 0.62
C ASP A 139 13.77 13.98 1.27
N VAL A 140 13.46 14.16 2.56
CA VAL A 140 12.67 13.22 3.37
C VAL A 140 11.40 13.92 3.86
N MET A 141 10.28 13.57 3.24
CA MET A 141 8.97 14.14 3.52
C MET A 141 8.49 13.80 4.95
N ARG A 142 7.86 14.77 5.62
CA ARG A 142 7.24 14.60 6.95
C ARG A 142 5.86 13.97 6.84
N ILE A 143 5.79 12.75 6.30
CA ILE A 143 4.56 11.98 6.12
C ILE A 143 4.60 10.67 6.92
N PRO A 144 3.44 10.11 7.33
CA PRO A 144 3.37 8.84 8.07
C PRO A 144 3.57 7.62 7.15
N SER A 145 4.63 7.62 6.34
CA SER A 145 4.99 6.54 5.41
C SER A 145 6.44 6.07 5.63
N THR A 146 6.68 4.78 5.38
CA THR A 146 8.05 4.25 5.28
C THR A 146 8.70 4.63 3.96
N LYS A 147 7.90 4.92 2.93
CA LYS A 147 8.34 5.39 1.61
C LYS A 147 8.12 6.89 1.50
N ARG A 148 9.06 7.65 2.06
CA ARG A 148 8.97 9.11 2.27
C ARG A 148 10.15 9.90 1.68
N VAL A 149 11.09 9.22 1.02
CA VAL A 149 12.23 9.88 0.37
C VAL A 149 11.79 10.30 -1.03
N CYS A 150 11.94 11.57 -1.36
CA CYS A 150 11.61 12.13 -2.67
C CYS A 150 12.85 12.70 -3.36
N TYR A 151 12.73 12.91 -4.67
CA TYR A 151 13.76 13.51 -5.51
C TYR A 151 13.22 14.73 -6.24
N VAL A 152 14.05 15.78 -6.32
CA VAL A 152 13.72 17.06 -6.95
C VAL A 152 14.78 17.39 -7.98
N GLY A 153 14.38 17.70 -9.21
CA GLY A 153 15.26 18.23 -10.26
C GLY A 153 14.83 19.62 -10.67
N MET A 154 15.59 20.64 -10.28
CA MET A 154 15.23 22.05 -10.51
C MET A 154 16.05 22.73 -11.62
N SER A 155 17.29 22.30 -11.79
CA SER A 155 18.30 22.84 -12.71
C SER A 155 18.89 21.71 -13.54
N LYS A 156 19.43 22.07 -14.71
CA LYS A 156 20.17 21.13 -15.56
C LYS A 156 21.65 21.18 -15.22
N ASN A 157 22.31 20.04 -15.27
CA ASN A 157 23.76 19.91 -15.05
C ASN A 157 24.58 20.07 -16.34
N TYR A 158 24.00 20.70 -17.37
CA TYR A 158 24.61 20.92 -18.68
C TYR A 158 24.01 22.17 -19.34
N PRO A 159 24.75 22.87 -20.23
CA PRO A 159 24.26 24.06 -20.94
C PRO A 159 23.10 23.75 -21.91
N GLU A 160 22.21 24.73 -22.15
CA GLU A 160 21.01 24.57 -22.99
C GLU A 160 21.30 24.17 -24.44
N GLU A 161 22.41 24.63 -25.02
CA GLU A 161 22.88 24.23 -26.36
C GLU A 161 23.09 22.71 -26.52
N ASN A 162 23.38 22.00 -25.42
CA ASN A 162 23.57 20.56 -25.41
C ASN A 162 22.28 19.77 -25.14
N HIS A 163 21.12 20.44 -25.07
CA HIS A 163 19.85 19.79 -24.75
C HIS A 163 19.46 18.70 -25.74
N GLN A 164 19.64 18.95 -27.04
CA GLN A 164 19.31 17.96 -28.07
C GLN A 164 20.18 16.69 -27.95
N LEU A 165 21.49 16.86 -27.72
CA LEU A 165 22.40 15.74 -27.46
C LEU A 165 22.00 14.97 -26.20
N LYS A 166 21.58 15.69 -25.16
CA LYS A 166 21.09 15.06 -23.93
C LYS A 166 19.84 14.22 -24.18
N GLN A 167 18.89 14.69 -24.99
CA GLN A 167 17.69 13.90 -25.33
C GLN A 167 18.04 12.56 -26.01
N GLN A 168 19.01 12.56 -26.93
CA GLN A 168 19.49 11.34 -27.57
C GLN A 168 20.12 10.35 -26.57
N GLY A 169 20.89 10.87 -25.61
CA GLY A 169 21.46 10.08 -24.53
C GLY A 169 20.40 9.48 -23.60
N ILE A 170 19.34 10.24 -23.27
CA ILE A 170 18.20 9.75 -22.48
C ILE A 170 17.50 8.62 -23.22
N GLU A 171 17.20 8.80 -24.51
CA GLU A 171 16.55 7.77 -25.32
C GLU A 171 17.39 6.49 -25.40
N THR A 172 18.70 6.62 -25.59
CA THR A 172 19.63 5.49 -25.61
C THR A 172 19.62 4.73 -24.27
N TYR A 173 19.64 5.46 -23.16
CA TYR A 173 19.59 4.86 -21.82
C TYR A 173 18.25 4.16 -21.54
N VAL A 174 17.12 4.79 -21.89
CA VAL A 174 15.80 4.17 -21.72
C VAL A 174 15.71 2.88 -22.53
N LYS A 175 16.20 2.87 -23.78
CA LYS A 175 16.25 1.67 -24.62
C LYS A 175 17.17 0.59 -24.08
N SER A 176 18.31 0.94 -23.47
CA SER A 176 19.25 -0.03 -22.92
C SER A 176 18.73 -0.75 -21.67
N ARG A 177 17.70 -0.19 -21.02
CA ARG A 177 17.00 -0.83 -19.87
C ARG A 177 15.96 -1.86 -20.30
N CYS A 178 15.73 -2.04 -21.59
CA CYS A 178 14.85 -3.07 -22.11
C CYS A 178 15.62 -4.39 -22.26
N ASN A 179 15.15 -5.46 -21.62
CA ASN A 179 15.69 -6.80 -21.86
C ASN A 179 15.42 -7.22 -23.32
N ASN A 180 16.43 -7.79 -24.01
CA ASN A 180 16.38 -8.20 -25.42
C ASN A 180 15.19 -9.12 -25.78
N ALA A 181 14.59 -9.81 -24.80
CA ALA A 181 13.43 -10.68 -25.01
C ALA A 181 12.12 -9.92 -25.36
N ASN A 182 12.02 -8.61 -25.08
CA ASN A 182 10.80 -7.80 -25.25
C ASN A 182 10.88 -6.75 -26.37
N LEU A 183 11.88 -6.83 -27.25
CA LEU A 183 12.10 -5.88 -28.36
C LEU A 183 10.89 -5.73 -29.31
N LYS A 184 9.97 -6.70 -29.35
CA LYS A 184 8.77 -6.64 -30.21
C LYS A 184 7.66 -5.71 -29.68
N THR A 185 7.74 -5.24 -28.44
CA THR A 185 6.78 -4.28 -27.86
C THR A 185 7.48 -3.35 -26.86
N LEU A 186 8.29 -2.40 -27.36
CA LEU A 186 8.80 -1.28 -26.58
C LEU A 186 7.68 -0.26 -26.32
N SER A 187 6.64 -0.68 -25.60
CA SER A 187 5.50 0.17 -25.27
C SER A 187 5.34 0.22 -23.77
N PHE A 188 5.26 1.43 -23.21
CA PHE A 188 4.82 1.63 -21.84
C PHE A 188 3.44 0.99 -21.63
N VAL A 189 3.30 0.19 -20.58
CA VAL A 189 2.04 -0.46 -20.24
C VAL A 189 1.46 0.19 -18.98
N PRO A 190 0.43 1.05 -19.11
CA PRO A 190 -0.23 1.62 -17.95
C PRO A 190 -0.93 0.53 -17.13
N ARG A 191 -1.06 0.74 -15.82
CA ARG A 191 -1.86 -0.14 -14.97
C ARG A 191 -3.31 -0.23 -15.48
N PRO A 192 -4.02 -1.35 -15.27
CA PRO A 192 -5.42 -1.46 -15.69
C PRO A 192 -6.30 -0.40 -15.04
N LYS A 193 -7.24 0.18 -15.80
CA LYS A 193 -8.21 1.17 -15.31
C LYS A 193 -9.05 0.64 -14.14
N MET A 194 -9.37 -0.65 -14.17
CA MET A 194 -10.08 -1.34 -13.10
C MET A 194 -9.14 -2.22 -12.29
N GLU A 195 -8.95 -1.86 -11.02
CA GLU A 195 -8.16 -2.64 -10.07
C GLU A 195 -9.05 -3.74 -9.48
N LYS A 196 -8.71 -5.01 -9.72
CA LYS A 196 -9.42 -6.12 -9.08
C LYS A 196 -9.09 -6.07 -7.59
N VAL A 197 -10.03 -5.62 -6.76
CA VAL A 197 -9.91 -5.75 -5.29
C VAL A 197 -9.86 -7.24 -4.97
N GLN A 198 -8.66 -7.73 -4.68
CA GLN A 198 -8.35 -9.10 -4.25
C GLN A 198 -8.02 -9.04 -2.77
N ASN A 199 -8.95 -9.51 -1.94
CA ASN A 199 -8.74 -9.58 -0.50
C ASN A 199 -9.53 -10.75 0.08
N CYS A 200 -9.15 -11.16 1.29
CA CYS A 200 -9.78 -12.28 1.97
C CYS A 200 -11.29 -12.09 2.20
N THR A 201 -11.83 -10.85 2.12
CA THR A 201 -13.26 -10.59 2.32
C THR A 201 -14.14 -10.93 1.12
N LYS A 202 -13.56 -11.09 -0.07
CA LYS A 202 -14.26 -11.55 -1.28
C LYS A 202 -14.29 -13.07 -1.45
N MET A 203 -13.49 -13.78 -0.67
CA MET A 203 -13.54 -15.24 -0.64
C MET A 203 -14.92 -15.71 -0.18
N ASP A 204 -15.37 -16.85 -0.72
CA ASP A 204 -16.65 -17.43 -0.32
C ASP A 204 -16.71 -17.65 1.20
N ARG A 205 -17.86 -17.33 1.82
CA ARG A 205 -18.00 -17.37 3.28
C ARG A 205 -17.95 -18.80 3.82
N ASN A 206 -18.39 -19.80 3.04
CA ASN A 206 -18.31 -21.19 3.45
C ASN A 206 -16.86 -21.66 3.42
N ILE A 207 -16.08 -21.25 2.42
CA ILE A 207 -14.64 -21.55 2.38
C ILE A 207 -13.89 -20.88 3.52
N GLN A 208 -14.19 -19.60 3.82
CA GLN A 208 -13.62 -18.93 5.00
C GLN A 208 -13.95 -19.68 6.28
N ARG A 209 -15.21 -20.11 6.45
CA ARG A 209 -15.65 -20.90 7.61
C ARG A 209 -14.91 -22.24 7.69
N ASN A 210 -14.82 -22.99 6.59
CA ASN A 210 -14.11 -24.28 6.53
C ASN A 210 -12.64 -24.14 6.94
N ILE A 211 -11.95 -23.09 6.47
CA ILE A 211 -10.57 -22.80 6.87
C ILE A 211 -10.48 -22.50 8.37
N VAL A 212 -11.37 -21.63 8.88
CA VAL A 212 -11.40 -21.27 10.31
C VAL A 212 -11.65 -22.51 11.18
N ASP A 213 -12.64 -23.33 10.83
CA ASP A 213 -13.02 -24.52 11.57
C ASP A 213 -11.91 -25.57 11.54
N THR A 214 -11.24 -25.76 10.40
CA THR A 214 -10.08 -26.67 10.27
C THR A 214 -8.96 -26.28 11.24
N VAL A 215 -8.61 -24.99 11.28
CA VAL A 215 -7.56 -24.48 12.16
C VAL A 215 -7.98 -24.56 13.63
N VAL A 216 -9.23 -24.20 13.96
CA VAL A 216 -9.78 -24.31 15.32
C VAL A 216 -9.75 -25.75 15.82
N ASN A 217 -10.24 -26.70 15.02
CA ASN A 217 -10.27 -28.12 15.39
C ASN A 217 -8.87 -28.66 15.65
N LYS A 218 -7.89 -28.27 14.83
CA LYS A 218 -6.50 -28.66 15.07
C LYS A 218 -5.92 -28.05 16.35
N LEU A 219 -6.23 -26.79 16.64
CA LEU A 219 -5.76 -26.14 17.88
C LEU A 219 -6.39 -26.80 19.11
N LEU A 220 -7.68 -27.11 19.06
CA LEU A 220 -8.42 -27.74 20.15
C LEU A 220 -8.10 -29.23 20.34
N SER A 221 -7.50 -29.89 19.35
CA SER A 221 -7.01 -31.27 19.50
C SER A 221 -5.87 -31.40 20.51
N VAL A 222 -5.27 -30.28 20.93
CA VAL A 222 -4.25 -30.24 21.98
C VAL A 222 -4.92 -29.74 23.26
N THR A 223 -4.93 -30.58 24.28
CA THR A 223 -5.50 -30.23 25.59
C THR A 223 -4.54 -29.35 26.37
N ASN A 224 -4.90 -28.07 26.53
CA ASN A 224 -4.17 -27.09 27.32
C ASN A 224 -5.14 -26.35 28.23
N ILE A 225 -5.47 -26.97 29.37
CA ILE A 225 -6.50 -26.49 30.27
C ILE A 225 -5.99 -25.34 31.12
N LYS A 226 -6.76 -24.25 31.13
CA LYS A 226 -6.55 -23.10 32.00
C LYS A 226 -7.71 -22.93 32.96
N GLU A 227 -7.40 -22.78 34.23
CA GLU A 227 -8.40 -22.44 35.24
C GLU A 227 -8.73 -20.94 35.18
N ILE A 228 -9.99 -20.62 34.94
CA ILE A 228 -10.50 -19.25 34.95
C ILE A 228 -11.11 -18.99 36.32
N LYS A 229 -10.27 -18.59 37.28
CA LYS A 229 -10.65 -18.35 38.69
C LYS A 229 -11.92 -17.52 38.86
N ASN A 230 -12.09 -16.47 38.05
CA ASN A 230 -13.24 -15.56 38.12
C ASN A 230 -14.58 -16.20 37.70
N LEU A 231 -14.54 -17.34 37.01
CA LEU A 231 -15.71 -18.07 36.51
C LEU A 231 -15.82 -19.48 37.12
N GLY A 232 -14.85 -19.91 37.93
CA GLY A 232 -14.81 -21.25 38.51
C GLY A 232 -14.80 -22.36 37.47
N LYS A 233 -14.24 -22.12 36.26
CA LYS A 233 -14.28 -23.08 35.15
C LYS A 233 -12.92 -23.34 34.52
N CYS A 234 -12.75 -24.56 34.02
CA CYS A 234 -11.66 -24.95 33.15
C CYS A 234 -11.96 -24.56 31.71
N TRP A 235 -10.96 -24.04 31.00
CA TRP A 235 -11.08 -23.63 29.61
C TRP A 235 -9.86 -24.08 28.82
N ASN A 236 -10.08 -24.88 27.78
CA ASN A 236 -9.04 -25.36 26.90
C ASN A 236 -8.56 -24.21 25.99
N LYS A 237 -7.32 -23.75 26.20
CA LYS A 237 -6.69 -22.76 25.33
C LYS A 237 -6.31 -23.33 23.96
N GLY A 238 -6.20 -24.65 23.85
CA GLY A 238 -5.64 -25.31 22.68
C GLY A 238 -4.12 -25.18 22.59
N GLY A 239 -3.60 -25.70 21.49
CA GLY A 239 -2.19 -25.69 21.15
C GLY A 239 -1.72 -24.43 20.41
N ILE A 240 -0.50 -24.53 19.90
CA ILE A 240 0.12 -23.55 19.00
C ILE A 240 0.38 -24.28 17.68
N LEU A 241 -0.03 -23.68 16.55
CA LEU A 241 0.11 -24.27 15.23
C LEU A 241 0.99 -23.37 14.34
N PRO A 242 2.12 -23.87 13.81
CA PRO A 242 2.86 -23.17 12.78
C PRO A 242 2.01 -22.90 11.55
N LEU A 243 2.13 -21.71 10.97
CA LEU A 243 1.34 -21.34 9.78
C LEU A 243 1.61 -22.25 8.59
N SER A 244 2.83 -22.79 8.44
CA SER A 244 3.17 -23.80 7.44
C SER A 244 2.27 -25.03 7.58
N ASN A 245 2.17 -25.56 8.80
CA ASN A 245 1.39 -26.76 9.09
C ASN A 245 -0.11 -26.46 8.97
N ALA A 246 -0.54 -25.24 9.30
CA ALA A 246 -1.92 -24.83 9.09
C ALA A 246 -2.31 -24.85 7.60
N VAL A 247 -1.41 -24.45 6.69
CA VAL A 247 -1.65 -24.53 5.24
C VAL A 247 -1.77 -25.98 4.77
N GLU A 248 -0.96 -26.88 5.33
CA GLU A 248 -0.97 -28.32 5.00
C GLU A 248 -2.27 -29.04 5.40
N LEU A 249 -3.05 -28.47 6.32
CA LEU A 249 -4.34 -29.02 6.73
C LEU A 249 -5.49 -28.59 5.82
N LEU A 250 -5.31 -27.53 5.03
CA LEU A 250 -6.37 -27.02 4.16
C LEU A 250 -6.55 -27.94 2.95
N ASP A 251 -7.79 -28.11 2.53
CA ASP A 251 -8.13 -28.80 1.29
C ASP A 251 -7.67 -28.02 0.05
N THR A 252 -7.65 -28.70 -1.10
CA THR A 252 -7.16 -28.13 -2.36
C THR A 252 -7.97 -26.92 -2.82
N GLU A 253 -9.30 -26.92 -2.62
CA GLU A 253 -10.18 -25.82 -3.00
C GLU A 253 -9.86 -24.56 -2.19
N SER A 254 -9.75 -24.69 -0.87
CA SER A 254 -9.34 -23.61 0.05
C SER A 254 -7.98 -23.02 -0.33
N ARG A 255 -6.98 -23.86 -0.67
CA ARG A 255 -5.65 -23.39 -1.08
C ARG A 255 -5.67 -22.65 -2.41
N VAL A 256 -6.42 -23.16 -3.39
CA VAL A 256 -6.57 -22.52 -4.71
C VAL A 256 -7.26 -21.16 -4.55
N GLN A 257 -8.29 -21.07 -3.71
CA GLN A 257 -9.04 -19.83 -3.53
C GLN A 257 -8.24 -18.77 -2.76
N LEU A 258 -7.47 -19.17 -1.74
CA LEU A 258 -6.49 -18.30 -1.07
C LEU A 258 -5.49 -17.71 -2.07
N LYS A 259 -4.96 -18.53 -2.99
CA LYS A 259 -4.06 -18.07 -4.06
C LYS A 259 -4.77 -17.13 -5.05
N LYS A 260 -5.98 -17.49 -5.48
CA LYS A 260 -6.78 -16.73 -6.47
C LYS A 260 -7.10 -15.31 -5.98
N GLU A 261 -7.46 -15.17 -4.71
CA GLU A 261 -7.78 -13.88 -4.09
C GLU A 261 -6.54 -13.16 -3.50
N CYS A 262 -5.33 -13.63 -3.82
CA CYS A 262 -4.06 -13.14 -3.28
C CYS A 262 -4.07 -12.97 -1.75
N CYS A 263 -4.85 -13.81 -1.06
CA CYS A 263 -5.05 -13.79 0.36
C CYS A 263 -4.13 -14.82 1.02
N GLY A 264 -3.14 -14.36 1.80
CA GLY A 264 -2.38 -15.27 2.65
C GLY A 264 -3.23 -15.80 3.81
N LEU A 265 -3.07 -17.08 4.17
CA LEU A 265 -3.73 -17.69 5.34
C LEU A 265 -3.53 -16.85 6.61
N GLN A 266 -2.31 -16.35 6.81
CA GLN A 266 -1.98 -15.43 7.90
C GLN A 266 -2.89 -14.19 7.94
N THR A 267 -3.19 -13.60 6.79
CA THR A 267 -4.05 -12.41 6.69
C THR A 267 -5.50 -12.77 7.01
N LEU A 268 -6.00 -13.89 6.50
CA LEU A 268 -7.33 -14.40 6.84
C LEU A 268 -7.47 -14.59 8.36
N LEU A 269 -6.56 -15.32 8.99
CA LEU A 269 -6.60 -15.60 10.42
C LEU A 269 -6.51 -14.31 11.27
N ARG A 270 -5.75 -13.31 10.82
CA ARG A 270 -5.71 -11.98 11.45
C ARG A 270 -7.04 -11.23 11.37
N ASN A 271 -7.81 -11.41 10.30
CA ASN A 271 -9.15 -10.80 10.18
C ASN A 271 -10.14 -11.44 11.18
N TYR A 272 -10.00 -12.73 11.45
CA TYR A 272 -10.68 -13.46 12.53
C TYR A 272 -10.04 -13.20 13.91
N HIS A 273 -9.73 -11.93 14.20
CA HIS A 273 -9.07 -11.49 15.43
C HIS A 273 -9.80 -11.90 16.70
N GLN A 274 -11.12 -12.10 16.64
CA GLN A 274 -11.88 -12.59 17.79
C GLN A 274 -11.38 -13.97 18.20
N ILE A 275 -11.08 -14.84 17.23
CA ILE A 275 -10.75 -16.26 17.41
C ILE A 275 -9.25 -16.45 17.56
N PHE A 276 -8.45 -15.83 16.68
CA PHE A 276 -7.03 -16.14 16.55
C PHE A 276 -6.10 -15.03 17.06
N GLU A 277 -4.96 -15.49 17.55
CA GLU A 277 -3.77 -14.68 17.76
C GLU A 277 -2.62 -15.22 16.90
N VAL A 278 -2.07 -14.36 16.03
CA VAL A 278 -1.00 -14.75 15.09
C VAL A 278 0.27 -13.98 15.44
N LYS A 279 1.30 -14.70 15.93
CA LYS A 279 2.58 -14.14 16.38
C LYS A 279 3.73 -15.08 16.03
N GLY A 280 4.85 -14.52 15.59
CA GLY A 280 6.09 -15.29 15.35
C GLY A 280 5.93 -16.45 14.36
N GLY A 281 5.07 -16.31 13.34
CA GLY A 281 4.81 -17.38 12.36
C GLY A 281 3.86 -18.49 12.83
N ASN A 282 3.29 -18.35 14.04
CA ASN A 282 2.37 -19.32 14.62
C ASN A 282 0.97 -18.72 14.80
N VAL A 283 -0.04 -19.57 14.82
CA VAL A 283 -1.41 -19.25 15.22
C VAL A 283 -1.80 -20.03 16.49
N GLU A 284 -2.49 -19.36 17.40
CA GLU A 284 -3.11 -19.94 18.59
C GLU A 284 -4.53 -19.35 18.78
N LEU A 285 -5.36 -19.98 19.61
CA LEU A 285 -6.61 -19.35 20.02
C LEU A 285 -6.32 -18.14 20.89
N ARG A 286 -7.03 -17.05 20.62
CA ARG A 286 -6.89 -15.81 21.38
C ARG A 286 -7.45 -16.01 22.79
N ASP A 287 -6.56 -15.90 23.76
CA ASP A 287 -6.94 -15.95 25.16
C ASP A 287 -7.52 -14.60 25.62
N TRP A 288 -8.84 -14.59 25.87
CA TRP A 288 -9.54 -13.43 26.42
C TRP A 288 -9.66 -13.46 27.95
N SER A 289 -9.25 -14.53 28.64
CA SER A 289 -9.39 -14.68 30.11
C SER A 289 -8.56 -13.67 30.90
N CYS A 290 -7.41 -13.25 30.37
CA CYS A 290 -6.56 -12.23 30.98
C CYS A 290 -6.89 -10.82 30.49
N LYS A 291 -6.62 -9.80 31.32
CA LYS A 291 -6.60 -8.40 30.85
C LYS A 291 -5.57 -8.32 29.73
N GLN A 292 -6.01 -8.08 28.50
CA GLN A 292 -5.08 -7.84 27.40
C GLN A 292 -4.27 -6.59 27.76
N ILE A 293 -2.94 -6.75 27.88
CA ILE A 293 -2.02 -5.64 28.06
C ILE A 293 -2.11 -4.81 26.79
N LYS A 294 -3.06 -3.86 26.76
CA LYS A 294 -3.06 -2.81 25.75
C LYS A 294 -1.75 -2.06 25.98
N LYS A 295 -0.79 -2.17 25.07
CA LYS A 295 0.25 -1.13 24.88
C LYS A 295 -0.49 0.16 24.46
N LYS A 296 -1.17 0.80 25.40
CA LYS A 296 -1.82 2.10 25.17
C LYS A 296 -0.69 3.11 25.02
N LYS A 297 -0.49 3.62 23.81
CA LYS A 297 -0.14 5.04 23.66
C LYS A 297 -1.25 5.80 24.42
N LYS A 298 -0.86 6.57 25.45
CA LYS A 298 -1.75 7.37 26.28
C LYS A 298 -2.47 8.40 25.39
N ASN A 299 -3.67 8.10 24.91
CA ASN A 299 -4.66 9.13 24.62
C ASN A 299 -5.54 9.25 25.86
N LYS A 300 -5.52 10.44 26.47
CA LYS A 300 -6.02 10.74 27.81
C LYS A 300 -7.53 10.98 27.92
N ASN A 301 -8.30 10.81 26.84
CA ASN A 301 -9.73 11.12 26.85
C ASN A 301 -10.51 9.89 26.42
N LEU A 302 -11.04 9.13 27.38
CA LEU A 302 -12.26 8.31 27.22
C LEU A 302 -12.65 7.77 28.61
N SER A 303 -13.01 8.68 29.51
CA SER A 303 -13.76 8.37 30.73
C SER A 303 -15.25 8.43 30.38
N ASN A 304 -15.78 7.32 29.85
CA ASN A 304 -17.19 6.93 29.90
C ASN A 304 -17.30 5.57 29.20
N ALA A 305 -17.00 4.51 29.95
CA ALA A 305 -17.05 3.11 29.48
C ALA A 305 -18.33 2.39 29.96
N GLY A 306 -19.39 3.14 30.28
CA GLY A 306 -20.72 2.59 30.47
C GLY A 306 -21.52 2.78 29.18
N SER A 307 -22.00 1.69 28.57
CA SER A 307 -22.86 1.67 27.37
C SER A 307 -22.19 1.73 25.99
N ALA A 308 -21.16 0.92 25.75
CA ALA A 308 -20.87 0.51 24.37
C ALA A 308 -21.82 -0.63 23.97
N ILE A 309 -22.70 -0.39 23.00
CA ILE A 309 -23.64 -1.41 22.49
C ILE A 309 -22.84 -2.53 21.79
N LYS A 310 -23.02 -3.77 22.23
CA LYS A 310 -22.39 -4.95 21.61
C LYS A 310 -23.14 -5.31 20.32
N THR A 311 -22.50 -5.16 19.16
CA THR A 311 -23.12 -5.41 17.85
C THR A 311 -22.70 -6.72 17.19
N LYS A 312 -21.63 -7.36 17.69
CA LYS A 312 -21.10 -8.61 17.12
C LYS A 312 -21.26 -9.78 18.09
N GLN A 313 -21.69 -10.91 17.56
CA GLN A 313 -21.81 -12.17 18.28
C GLN A 313 -20.45 -12.68 18.79
N CYS A 314 -20.46 -13.29 19.97
CA CYS A 314 -19.27 -13.90 20.55
C CYS A 314 -19.00 -15.27 19.94
N TRP A 315 -17.95 -15.39 19.14
CA TRP A 315 -17.58 -16.68 18.53
C TRP A 315 -17.30 -17.74 19.60
N PHE A 316 -16.56 -17.42 20.68
CA PHE A 316 -16.27 -18.40 21.74
C PHE A 316 -17.51 -18.84 22.49
N PHE A 317 -18.50 -17.97 22.69
CA PHE A 317 -19.75 -18.35 23.34
C PHE A 317 -20.53 -19.36 22.47
N ASN A 318 -20.56 -19.13 21.16
CA ASN A 318 -21.36 -19.92 20.23
C ASN A 318 -20.67 -21.20 19.71
N ASN A 319 -19.33 -21.26 19.70
CA ASN A 319 -18.59 -22.30 18.96
C ASN A 319 -17.49 -23.00 19.77
N HIS A 320 -17.01 -22.43 20.87
CA HIS A 320 -15.97 -23.08 21.66
C HIS A 320 -16.59 -24.12 22.60
N PRO A 321 -16.05 -25.35 22.73
CA PRO A 321 -16.61 -26.39 23.59
C PRO A 321 -16.81 -25.95 25.05
N ASP A 322 -15.83 -25.24 25.61
CA ASP A 322 -15.90 -24.71 26.99
C ASP A 322 -16.58 -23.32 27.10
N GLY A 323 -17.19 -22.84 26.01
CA GLY A 323 -17.80 -21.53 25.88
C GLY A 323 -16.83 -20.35 26.01
N CYS A 324 -17.37 -19.14 26.19
CA CYS A 324 -16.57 -17.92 26.31
C CYS A 324 -15.78 -17.89 27.62
N PRO A 325 -14.47 -17.58 27.63
CA PRO A 325 -13.69 -17.43 28.86
C PRO A 325 -14.01 -16.14 29.66
N ARG A 326 -15.10 -15.44 29.35
CA ARG A 326 -15.58 -14.24 30.04
C ARG A 326 -17.06 -14.36 30.40
N THR A 327 -17.48 -13.66 31.44
CA THR A 327 -18.91 -13.41 31.70
C THR A 327 -19.49 -12.52 30.61
N ASP A 328 -20.81 -12.54 30.40
CA ASP A 328 -21.46 -11.64 29.44
C ASP A 328 -21.10 -10.18 29.74
N VAL A 329 -21.21 -9.74 31.00
CA VAL A 329 -20.86 -8.36 31.42
C VAL A 329 -19.44 -7.94 31.00
N ASN A 330 -18.45 -8.84 31.05
CA ASN A 330 -17.04 -8.52 30.76
C ASN A 330 -16.62 -8.83 29.32
N CYS A 331 -17.45 -9.51 28.54
CA CYS A 331 -17.17 -9.81 27.14
C CYS A 331 -17.45 -8.58 26.27
N THR A 332 -16.52 -8.24 25.39
CA THR A 332 -16.72 -7.14 24.40
C THR A 332 -17.64 -7.54 23.25
N PHE A 333 -18.08 -8.79 23.22
CA PHE A 333 -18.97 -9.38 22.21
C PHE A 333 -20.25 -9.87 22.87
N LEU A 334 -21.31 -9.97 22.09
CA LEU A 334 -22.64 -10.34 22.56
C LEU A 334 -22.71 -11.84 22.87
N HIS A 335 -23.21 -12.21 24.06
CA HIS A 335 -23.59 -13.59 24.38
C HIS A 335 -25.11 -13.72 24.20
N GLY A 336 -25.54 -14.64 23.35
CA GLY A 336 -26.95 -14.86 23.03
C GLY A 336 -27.51 -13.97 21.91
N ASN A 337 -28.76 -14.24 21.53
CA ASN A 337 -29.51 -13.43 20.57
C ASN A 337 -30.28 -12.37 21.35
N LYS A 338 -29.98 -11.09 21.15
CA LYS A 338 -30.92 -10.02 21.45
C LYS A 338 -31.62 -9.63 20.17
#